data_AF-A0A5C6EJN7-F1
#
_entry.id   AF-A0A5C6EJN7-F1
#
_cell.length_a   1.000
_cell.length_b   1.000
_cell.length_c   1.000
_cell.angle_alpha   90.00
_cell.angle_beta   90.00
_cell.angle_gamma   90.00
#
_symmetry.space_group_name_H-M   'P 1'
#
loop_
_entity.id
_entity.type
_entity.pdbx_description
1 polymer ?
#
loop_
_entity_poly.entity_id
_entity_poly.type
_entity_poly.pdbx_seq_one_letter_code
_entity_poly.pdbx_strand_id
1 'polypeptide(L)'
;MTKQPLHLSVLNRGSIQFPRYLIGNDHRWFWTGSGWTGIESDAVLFTDWNVVATEVQKLLLNHQVAESSSIRSFVAPIKLRLVGGDHCSLSDVRAWAFGAARLLMDHPVDGVGPDSKSLVISSIDWDQMKEAGK
;
A
#
# COMPACT_ATOMS: atom_id res chain seq x y z
N MET A 1 5.31 -25.20 -10.43
CA MET A 1 3.96 -24.92 -9.92
C MET A 1 3.82 -23.42 -9.82
N THR A 2 2.94 -22.82 -10.63
CA THR A 2 2.57 -21.40 -10.49
C THR A 2 1.84 -21.25 -9.16
N LYS A 3 2.43 -20.54 -8.20
CA LYS A 3 1.73 -20.17 -6.96
C LYS A 3 0.52 -19.33 -7.36
N GLN A 4 -0.66 -19.64 -6.83
CA GLN A 4 -1.84 -18.80 -7.05
C GLN A 4 -1.56 -17.36 -6.59
N PRO A 5 -2.14 -16.35 -7.25
CA PRO A 5 -1.98 -14.97 -6.82
C PRO A 5 -2.53 -14.82 -5.40
N LEU A 6 -1.69 -14.31 -4.50
CA LEU A 6 -2.09 -14.02 -3.13
C LEU A 6 -2.80 -12.67 -3.15
N HIS A 7 -4.11 -12.64 -2.89
CA HIS A 7 -4.80 -11.38 -2.67
C HIS A 7 -4.82 -11.07 -1.17
N LEU A 8 -4.46 -9.82 -0.86
CA LEU A 8 -4.39 -9.31 0.50
C LEU A 8 -5.35 -8.15 0.65
N SER A 9 -6.04 -8.11 1.79
CA SER A 9 -6.97 -7.06 2.15
C SER A 9 -6.59 -6.45 3.49
N VAL A 10 -6.69 -5.13 3.61
CA VAL A 10 -6.57 -4.43 4.90
C VAL A 10 -7.97 -4.29 5.50
N LEU A 11 -8.18 -4.90 6.66
CA LEU A 11 -9.44 -4.91 7.37
C LEU A 11 -9.38 -3.91 8.53
N ASN A 12 -10.34 -2.99 8.58
CA ASN A 12 -10.50 -2.07 9.71
C ASN A 12 -11.31 -2.77 10.82
N ARG A 13 -10.78 -2.77 12.04
CA ARG A 13 -11.40 -3.26 13.28
C ARG A 13 -11.40 -2.22 14.39
N GLY A 14 -10.87 -1.03 14.12
CA GLY A 14 -10.82 0.06 15.07
C GLY A 14 -11.93 1.08 14.85
N SER A 15 -11.90 2.12 15.69
CA SER A 15 -12.72 3.32 15.49
C SER A 15 -11.89 4.41 14.82
N ILE A 16 -12.54 5.53 14.45
CA ILE A 16 -11.83 6.71 13.93
C ILE A 16 -10.81 7.24 14.96
N GLN A 17 -11.16 7.20 16.25
CA GLN A 17 -10.29 7.68 17.34
C GLN A 17 -9.19 6.68 17.70
N PHE A 18 -9.45 5.38 17.52
CA PHE A 18 -8.52 4.30 17.83
C PHE A 18 -8.45 3.32 16.65
N PRO A 19 -7.79 3.72 15.55
CA PRO A 19 -7.68 2.88 14.37
C PRO A 19 -6.93 1.58 14.70
N ARG A 20 -7.46 0.47 14.19
CA ARG A 20 -6.87 -0.87 14.28
C ARG A 20 -7.07 -1.54 12.93
N TYR A 21 -5.97 -1.88 12.28
CA TYR A 21 -5.96 -2.54 10.99
C TYR A 21 -5.34 -3.92 11.13
N LEU A 22 -5.83 -4.88 10.37
CA LEU A 22 -5.23 -6.20 10.24
C LEU A 22 -5.21 -6.60 8.76
N ILE A 23 -4.34 -7.56 8.42
CA ILE A 23 -4.19 -8.04 7.05
C ILE A 23 -4.88 -9.40 6.95
N GLY A 24 -5.80 -9.55 5.99
CA GLY A 24 -6.46 -10.80 5.65
C GLY A 24 -6.14 -11.25 4.23
N ASN A 25 -6.35 -12.54 3.94
CA ASN A 25 -6.28 -13.10 2.59
C ASN A 25 -7.60 -13.78 2.17
N ASP A 26 -7.65 -14.29 0.94
CA ASP A 26 -8.85 -14.93 0.36
C ASP A 26 -9.35 -16.17 1.10
N HIS A 27 -8.48 -16.82 1.87
CA HIS A 27 -8.83 -17.98 2.70
C HIS A 27 -9.42 -17.58 4.07
N ARG A 28 -9.69 -16.28 4.28
CA ARG A 28 -10.06 -15.71 5.59
C ARG A 28 -9.02 -16.01 6.66
N TRP A 29 -7.75 -16.11 6.27
CA TRP A 29 -6.65 -16.16 7.22
C TRP A 29 -6.12 -14.75 7.46
N PHE A 30 -5.58 -14.56 8.66
CA PHE A 30 -5.08 -13.29 9.15
C PHE A 30 -3.59 -13.37 9.39
N TRP A 31 -2.89 -12.29 9.07
CA TRP A 31 -1.44 -12.18 9.29
C TRP A 31 -1.16 -12.03 10.78
N THR A 32 -0.23 -12.83 11.32
CA THR A 32 0.19 -12.78 12.73
C THR A 32 1.49 -12.01 12.95
N GLY A 33 2.12 -11.51 11.87
CA GLY A 33 3.49 -10.98 11.91
C GLY A 33 4.56 -12.01 11.56
N SER A 34 4.25 -13.31 11.65
CA SER A 34 5.18 -14.41 11.33
C SER A 34 4.56 -15.50 10.45
N GLY A 35 3.23 -15.52 10.31
CA GLY A 35 2.50 -16.50 9.52
C GLY A 35 1.03 -16.15 9.36
N TRP A 36 0.24 -17.14 8.95
CA TRP A 36 -1.19 -17.01 8.72
C TRP A 36 -1.98 -17.87 9.71
N THR A 37 -3.10 -17.34 10.22
CA THR A 37 -3.99 -18.05 11.15
C THR A 37 -5.45 -17.88 10.72
N GLY A 38 -6.29 -18.89 10.95
CA GLY A 38 -7.74 -18.77 10.77
C GLY A 38 -8.45 -18.04 11.93
N ILE A 39 -7.74 -17.68 12.99
CA ILE A 39 -8.28 -17.07 14.20
C ILE A 39 -7.99 -15.57 14.18
N GLU A 40 -9.01 -14.72 14.03
CA GLU A 40 -8.83 -13.26 13.92
C GLU A 40 -8.17 -12.63 15.15
N SER A 41 -8.42 -13.15 16.36
CA SER A 41 -7.85 -12.60 17.60
C SER A 41 -6.32 -12.75 17.70
N ASP A 42 -5.74 -13.65 16.91
CA ASP A 42 -4.30 -13.90 16.90
C ASP A 42 -3.58 -13.01 15.86
N ALA A 43 -4.34 -12.22 15.10
CA ALA A 43 -3.81 -11.33 14.07
C ALA A 43 -3.01 -10.18 14.69
N VAL A 44 -1.94 -9.77 14.01
CA VAL A 44 -1.23 -8.54 14.38
C VAL A 44 -2.10 -7.32 14.04
N LEU A 45 -2.21 -6.41 15.01
CA LEU A 45 -2.95 -5.17 14.84
C LEU A 45 -1.99 -4.00 14.59
N PHE A 46 -2.26 -3.25 13.53
CA PHE A 46 -1.56 -2.03 13.18
C PHE A 46 -2.38 -0.81 13.60
N THR A 47 -1.72 0.22 14.13
CA THR A 47 -2.36 1.48 14.52
C THR A 47 -2.29 2.55 13.42
N ASP A 48 -1.47 2.32 12.40
CA ASP A 48 -1.19 3.27 11.32
C ASP A 48 -1.43 2.61 9.96
N TRP A 49 -2.15 3.32 9.08
CA TRP A 49 -2.50 2.82 7.76
C TRP A 49 -1.28 2.65 6.84
N ASN A 50 -0.31 3.56 6.89
CA ASN A 50 0.88 3.50 6.04
C ASN A 50 1.77 2.32 6.46
N VAL A 51 1.82 2.02 7.76
CA VAL A 51 2.55 0.85 8.26
C VAL A 51 1.91 -0.45 7.75
N VAL A 52 0.59 -0.62 7.87
CA VAL A 52 -0.09 -1.84 7.38
C VAL A 52 0.00 -1.97 5.85
N ALA A 53 -0.12 -0.87 5.11
CA ALA A 53 0.04 -0.87 3.65
C ALA A 53 1.45 -1.29 3.22
N THR A 54 2.48 -0.79 3.93
CA THR A 54 3.88 -1.20 3.72
C THR A 54 4.07 -2.70 3.97
N GLU A 55 3.44 -3.22 5.02
CA GLU A 55 3.53 -4.64 5.35
C GLU A 55 2.84 -5.52 4.30
N VAL A 56 1.68 -5.11 3.78
CA VAL A 56 1.01 -5.77 2.64
C VAL A 56 1.96 -5.86 1.44
N GLN A 57 2.66 -4.77 1.09
CA GLN A 57 3.60 -4.77 -0.03
C GLN A 57 4.75 -5.76 0.16
N LYS A 58 5.32 -5.83 1.38
CA LYS A 58 6.35 -6.83 1.71
C LYS A 58 5.83 -8.26 1.58
N LEU A 59 4.61 -8.52 2.04
CA LEU A 59 3.99 -9.84 1.93
C LEU A 59 3.79 -10.24 0.46
N LEU A 60 3.31 -9.32 -0.37
CA LEU A 60 3.17 -9.55 -1.82
C LEU A 60 4.52 -9.82 -2.50
N LEU A 61 5.57 -9.06 -2.15
CA LEU A 61 6.93 -9.29 -2.62
C LEU A 61 7.46 -10.68 -2.23
N ASN A 62 7.28 -11.05 -0.96
CA ASN A 62 7.74 -12.34 -0.43
C ASN A 62 6.97 -13.53 -1.01
N HIS A 63 5.75 -13.32 -1.51
CA HIS A 63 4.96 -14.39 -2.12
C HIS A 63 5.47 -14.84 -3.51
N GLN A 64 6.54 -14.21 -4.04
CA GLN A 64 7.25 -14.65 -5.25
C GLN A 64 6.32 -14.89 -6.46
N VAL A 65 5.48 -13.91 -6.79
CA VAL A 65 4.71 -13.94 -8.05
C VAL A 65 5.61 -13.64 -9.26
N ALA A 66 6.74 -12.95 -9.05
CA ALA A 66 7.74 -12.62 -10.08
C ALA A 66 9.18 -12.83 -9.58
N GLU A 67 10.10 -13.21 -10.46
CA GLU A 67 11.53 -13.31 -10.13
C GLU A 67 12.14 -11.92 -9.92
N SER A 68 12.94 -11.75 -8.86
CA SER A 68 13.60 -10.48 -8.50
C SER A 68 14.50 -9.92 -9.61
N SER A 69 14.93 -10.76 -10.55
CA SER A 69 15.75 -10.40 -11.72
C SER A 69 15.01 -9.59 -12.79
N SER A 70 13.68 -9.44 -12.68
CA SER A 70 12.82 -8.85 -13.71
C SER A 70 12.08 -7.57 -13.31
N ILE A 71 12.56 -6.87 -12.28
CA ILE A 71 11.92 -5.64 -11.79
C ILE A 71 12.00 -4.53 -12.87
N ARG A 72 10.84 -4.04 -13.30
CA ARG A 72 10.70 -2.90 -14.19
C ARG A 72 9.94 -1.79 -13.49
N SER A 73 10.49 -0.58 -13.51
CA SER A 73 9.85 0.60 -12.92
C SER A 73 9.08 1.38 -13.98
N PHE A 74 7.80 1.66 -13.69
CA PHE A 74 6.95 2.55 -14.47
C PHE A 74 6.54 3.71 -13.58
N VAL A 75 6.64 4.95 -14.09
CA VAL A 75 6.37 6.17 -13.30
C VAL A 75 5.20 6.92 -13.91
N ALA A 76 4.15 7.13 -13.11
CA ALA A 76 3.04 8.01 -13.43
C ALA A 76 3.03 9.20 -12.44
N PRO A 77 3.20 10.45 -12.90
CA PRO A 77 3.28 11.61 -12.01
C PRO A 77 1.91 11.95 -11.40
N ILE A 78 1.89 12.20 -10.09
CA ILE A 78 0.73 12.76 -9.38
C ILE A 78 0.85 14.29 -9.41
N LYS A 79 -0.19 14.99 -9.86
CA LYS A 79 -0.25 16.45 -9.86
C LYS A 79 -1.15 16.93 -8.73
N LEU A 80 -0.57 17.70 -7.80
CA LEU A 80 -1.30 18.42 -6.76
C LEU A 80 -1.50 19.86 -7.22
N ARG A 81 -2.74 20.36 -7.13
CA ARG A 81 -3.06 21.77 -7.40
C ARG A 81 -3.45 22.43 -6.09
N LEU A 82 -2.59 23.31 -5.61
CA LEU A 82 -2.89 24.19 -4.48
C LEU A 82 -3.61 25.44 -5.01
N VAL A 83 -4.76 25.78 -4.42
CA VAL A 83 -5.52 26.99 -4.75
C VAL A 83 -5.50 27.89 -3.51
N GLY A 84 -5.02 29.13 -3.67
CA GLY A 84 -4.60 29.95 -2.52
C GLY A 84 -3.28 29.45 -1.93
N GLY A 85 -2.90 29.92 -0.74
CA GLY A 85 -1.68 29.44 -0.06
C GLY A 85 -0.40 30.14 -0.49
N ASP A 86 -0.45 31.45 -0.76
CA ASP A 86 0.72 32.27 -1.13
C ASP A 86 1.87 32.22 -0.09
N HIS A 87 1.59 31.73 1.12
CA HIS A 87 2.55 31.54 2.21
C HIS A 87 3.00 30.09 2.41
N CYS A 88 2.45 29.13 1.67
CA CYS A 88 2.82 27.72 1.81
C CYS A 88 4.13 27.45 1.08
N SER A 89 5.11 26.92 1.81
CA SER A 89 6.34 26.41 1.22
C SER A 89 6.14 25.02 0.60
N LEU A 90 7.04 24.60 -0.29
CA LEU A 90 7.06 23.21 -0.80
C LEU A 90 7.15 22.18 0.34
N SER A 91 7.89 22.50 1.41
CA SER A 91 7.98 21.64 2.60
C SER A 91 6.65 21.45 3.31
N ASP A 92 5.84 22.52 3.41
CA ASP A 92 4.52 22.45 4.05
C ASP A 92 3.59 21.53 3.25
N VAL A 93 3.58 21.68 1.92
CA VAL A 93 2.75 20.85 1.03
C VAL A 93 3.23 19.40 1.05
N ARG A 94 4.54 19.15 1.10
CA ARG A 94 5.11 17.80 1.21
C ARG A 94 4.69 17.13 2.52
N ALA A 95 4.83 17.82 3.65
CA ALA A 95 4.44 17.29 4.96
C ALA A 95 2.94 16.99 5.03
N TRP A 96 2.11 17.91 4.51
CA TRP A 96 0.68 17.69 4.39
C TRP A 96 0.35 16.50 3.49
N ALA A 97 0.95 16.40 2.30
CA ALA A 97 0.68 15.34 1.34
C ALA A 97 1.08 13.96 1.90
N PHE A 98 2.22 13.86 2.58
CA PHE A 98 2.64 12.63 3.28
C PHE A 98 1.58 12.15 4.30
N GLY A 99 1.00 13.09 5.05
CA GLY A 99 -0.05 12.80 6.02
C GLY A 99 -1.41 12.46 5.39
N ALA A 100 -1.79 13.18 4.32
CA ALA A 100 -3.14 13.17 3.75
C ALA A 100 -3.33 12.13 2.63
N ALA A 101 -2.29 11.86 1.84
CA ALA A 101 -2.41 10.97 0.70
C ALA A 101 -2.14 9.52 1.09
N ARG A 102 -2.96 8.63 0.54
CA ARG A 102 -2.81 7.17 0.60
C ARG A 102 -2.89 6.65 -0.82
N LEU A 103 -1.87 5.91 -1.26
CA LEU A 103 -1.92 5.21 -2.53
C LEU A 103 -2.34 3.78 -2.27
N LEU A 104 -3.60 3.49 -2.61
CA LEU A 104 -4.13 2.14 -2.58
C LEU A 104 -4.40 1.72 -4.02
N MET A 105 -3.78 0.63 -4.46
CA MET A 105 -4.27 -0.11 -5.61
C MET A 105 -5.24 -1.14 -5.09
N ASP A 106 -6.52 -0.93 -5.36
CA ASP A 106 -7.50 -1.99 -5.17
C ASP A 106 -7.24 -3.04 -6.25
N HIS A 107 -6.72 -4.20 -5.85
CA HIS A 107 -6.43 -5.28 -6.77
C HIS A 107 -7.76 -5.96 -7.12
N PRO A 108 -8.22 -5.89 -8.39
CA PRO A 108 -9.46 -6.51 -8.79
C PRO A 108 -9.38 -8.04 -8.63
N VAL A 109 -10.52 -8.70 -8.79
CA VAL A 109 -10.60 -10.18 -8.88
C VAL A 109 -9.60 -10.73 -9.91
N ASP A 110 -9.26 -9.95 -10.94
CA ASP A 110 -8.35 -10.31 -12.02
C ASP A 110 -6.86 -10.34 -11.63
N GLY A 111 -6.49 -9.91 -10.41
CA GLY A 111 -5.16 -10.15 -9.82
C GLY A 111 -4.32 -8.92 -9.49
N VAL A 112 -3.05 -9.16 -9.16
CA VAL A 112 -2.12 -8.16 -8.58
C VAL A 112 -1.24 -7.44 -9.62
N GLY A 113 -1.46 -7.69 -10.90
CA GLY A 113 -0.67 -7.15 -12.00
C GLY A 113 -1.32 -7.37 -13.37
N PRO A 114 -0.71 -6.87 -14.47
CA PRO A 114 -1.26 -6.99 -15.81
C PRO A 114 -1.31 -8.43 -16.36
N ASP A 115 -0.57 -9.36 -15.76
CA ASP A 115 -0.62 -10.79 -16.09
C ASP A 115 -0.41 -11.66 -14.83
N SER A 116 -0.58 -12.99 -14.96
CA SER A 116 -0.45 -13.94 -13.85
C SER A 116 0.99 -14.14 -13.32
N LYS A 117 1.97 -13.44 -13.90
CA LYS A 117 3.40 -13.55 -13.56
C LYS A 117 3.99 -12.21 -13.12
N SER A 118 3.15 -11.20 -12.93
CA SER A 118 3.56 -9.85 -12.57
C SER A 118 2.82 -9.37 -11.33
N LEU A 119 3.52 -8.54 -10.56
CA LEU A 119 3.01 -7.85 -9.38
C LEU A 119 3.29 -6.37 -9.58
N VAL A 120 2.24 -5.55 -9.47
CA VAL A 120 2.38 -4.10 -9.47
C VAL A 120 2.41 -3.63 -8.01
N ILE A 121 3.49 -2.93 -7.68
CA ILE A 121 3.63 -2.25 -6.39
C ILE A 121 3.61 -0.77 -6.65
N SER A 122 2.69 -0.09 -5.99
CA SER A 122 2.54 1.36 -6.10
C SER A 122 3.14 2.05 -4.89
N SER A 123 3.94 3.08 -5.12
CA SER A 123 4.46 3.96 -4.07
C SER A 123 4.39 5.41 -4.54
N ILE A 124 4.40 6.34 -3.58
CA ILE A 124 4.61 7.76 -3.86
C ILE A 124 5.94 8.16 -3.25
N ASP A 125 6.84 8.66 -4.08
CA ASP A 125 8.09 9.27 -3.64
C ASP A 125 7.89 10.79 -3.50
N TRP A 126 7.64 11.24 -2.27
CA TRP A 126 7.41 12.65 -1.97
C TRP A 126 8.68 13.50 -2.04
N ASP A 127 9.86 12.89 -2.00
CA ASP A 127 11.12 13.63 -2.13
C ASP A 127 11.32 14.14 -3.56
N GLN A 128 10.71 13.48 -4.54
CA GLN A 128 10.63 13.95 -5.92
C GLN A 128 9.55 15.01 -6.16
N MET A 129 8.78 15.40 -5.13
CA MET A 129 7.81 16.48 -5.26
C MET A 129 8.53 17.81 -5.51
N LYS A 130 8.13 18.48 -6.58
CA LYS A 130 8.64 19.78 -7.01
C LYS A 130 7.50 20.73 -7.35
N GLU A 131 7.74 22.02 -7.16
CA GLU A 131 6.83 23.05 -7.67
C GLU A 131 6.83 22.99 -9.20
N ALA A 132 5.64 22.88 -9.79
CA ALA A 132 5.49 23.02 -11.24
C ALA A 132 5.51 24.53 -11.53
N GLY A 133 6.36 24.96 -12.47
CA GLY A 133 6.40 26.36 -12.90
C GLY A 133 5.00 26.88 -13.26
N LYS A 134 4.77 28.18 -13.01
CA LYS A 134 3.50 28.85 -13.33
C LYS A 134 3.19 28.78 -14.82
#